data_AF-T1JLC1-F1
#
_entry.id   AF-T1JLC1-F1
#
_cell.length_a   1.000
_cell.length_b   1.000
_cell.length_c   1.000
_cell.angle_alpha   90.00
_cell.angle_beta   90.00
_cell.angle_gamma   90.00
#
_symmetry.space_group_name_H-M   'P 1'
#
loop_
_entity.id
_entity.type
_entity.pdbx_description
1 polymer ?
#
loop_
_entity_poly.entity_id
_entity_poly.type
_entity_poly.pdbx_seq_one_letter_code
_entity_poly.pdbx_strand_id
1 'polypeptide(L)'
;MAEAVVKKLSAVVLPALLLIGVYDYLTNFESNYCNMTYMYETPEYIPIPLHPDVHKQFPHYKLYLYGEGTKSYDGIPVLFIPGNAGSYKQVRSLASVAYRMSVKYSFHFNYFSVDLNEEYSALYGLTLQAQTEFVHASIKRILKLYQTSKTSSPCSVILVGHSMGG
;
A
#
# COMPACT_ATOMS: atom_id res chain seq x y z
N MET A 1 21.36 20.54 55.51
CA MET A 1 20.80 19.17 55.61
C MET A 1 20.03 18.75 54.35
N ALA A 2 19.09 19.55 53.85
CA ALA A 2 18.28 19.20 52.67
C ALA A 2 19.10 18.85 51.40
N GLU A 3 20.13 19.63 51.07
CA GLU A 3 20.94 19.41 49.86
C GLU A 3 21.73 18.08 49.89
N ALA A 4 22.22 17.67 51.06
CA ALA A 4 22.91 16.40 51.25
C ALA A 4 21.96 15.20 51.16
N VAL A 5 20.71 15.36 51.59
CA VAL A 5 19.66 14.35 51.43
C VAL A 5 19.27 14.20 49.96
N VAL A 6 19.08 15.31 49.24
CA VAL A 6 18.77 15.29 47.81
C VAL A 6 19.89 14.62 47.00
N LYS A 7 21.16 14.96 47.24
CA LYS A 7 22.30 14.34 46.55
C LYS A 7 22.38 12.82 46.78
N LYS A 8 22.13 12.36 48.01
CA LYS A 8 22.09 10.93 48.33
C LYS A 8 20.91 10.23 47.67
N LEU A 9 19.75 10.87 47.62
CA LEU A 9 18.56 10.32 46.97
C LEU A 9 18.77 10.19 45.45
N SER A 10 19.29 11.25 44.80
CA SER A 10 19.60 11.24 43.38
C SER A 10 20.66 10.21 43.00
N ALA A 11 21.65 9.98 43.86
CA ALA A 11 22.71 8.98 43.63
C ALA A 11 22.20 7.53 43.67
N VAL A 12 20.98 7.29 44.17
CA VAL A 12 20.35 5.95 44.18
C VAL A 12 19.27 5.84 43.11
N VAL A 13 18.45 6.88 42.97
CA VAL A 13 17.31 6.86 42.04
C VAL A 13 17.77 6.85 40.58
N LEU A 14 18.79 7.64 40.22
CA LEU A 14 19.28 7.69 38.84
C LEU A 14 19.86 6.34 38.38
N PRO A 15 20.76 5.68 39.13
CA PRO A 15 21.24 4.36 38.76
C PRO A 15 20.14 3.30 38.73
N ALA A 16 19.17 3.35 39.66
CA ALA A 16 18.06 2.41 39.67
C ALA A 16 17.19 2.54 38.40
N LEU A 17 16.85 3.76 38.01
CA LEU A 17 16.11 4.01 36.76
C LEU A 17 16.91 3.58 35.52
N LEU A 18 18.23 3.81 35.54
CA LEU A 18 19.10 3.40 34.43
C LEU A 18 19.20 1.87 34.33
N LEU A 19 19.29 1.16 35.45
CA LEU A 19 19.27 -0.30 35.50
C LEU A 19 17.92 -0.87 35.06
N ILE A 20 16.80 -0.24 35.45
CA ILE A 20 15.46 -0.63 34.97
C ILE A 20 15.37 -0.43 33.45
N GLY A 21 15.85 0.70 32.92
CA GLY A 21 15.87 0.95 31.48
C GLY A 21 16.77 -0.02 30.70
N VAL A 22 17.92 -0.39 31.27
CA VAL A 22 18.79 -1.42 30.68
C VAL A 22 18.12 -2.80 30.73
N TYR A 23 17.47 -3.15 31.83
CA TYR A 23 16.73 -4.40 31.95
C TYR A 23 15.59 -4.48 30.95
N ASP A 24 14.79 -3.41 30.81
CA ASP A 24 13.72 -3.32 29.83
C ASP A 24 14.27 -3.43 28.39
N TYR A 25 15.32 -2.69 28.05
CA TYR A 25 15.96 -2.79 26.74
C TYR A 25 16.48 -4.20 26.42
N LEU A 26 16.99 -4.92 27.42
CA LEU A 26 17.58 -6.25 27.25
C LEU A 26 16.56 -7.40 27.36
N THR A 27 15.32 -7.15 27.79
CA THR A 27 14.34 -8.23 28.01
C THR A 27 13.01 -7.99 27.31
N ASN A 28 12.67 -6.75 26.98
CA ASN A 28 11.42 -6.38 26.34
C ASN A 28 11.52 -6.48 24.81
N PHE A 29 11.88 -7.67 24.33
CA PHE A 29 11.82 -7.97 22.91
C PHE A 29 10.41 -8.45 22.55
N GLU A 30 9.77 -7.77 21.61
CA GLU A 30 8.55 -8.30 21.01
C GLU A 30 8.85 -9.61 20.28
N SER A 31 7.95 -10.57 20.40
CA SER A 31 8.03 -11.79 19.60
C SER A 31 7.90 -11.45 18.11
N ASN A 32 8.69 -12.08 17.26
CA ASN A 32 8.61 -11.84 15.83
C ASN A 32 7.31 -12.45 15.26
N TYR A 33 6.30 -11.61 15.06
CA TYR A 33 5.05 -11.97 14.38
C TYR A 33 5.11 -11.79 12.85
N CYS A 34 6.25 -11.32 12.31
CA CYS A 34 6.41 -11.17 10.88
C CYS A 34 6.47 -12.54 10.23
N ASN A 35 5.59 -12.76 9.26
CA ASN A 35 5.71 -13.86 8.33
C ASN A 35 6.08 -13.30 6.96
N MET A 36 6.96 -13.99 6.26
CA MET A 36 7.34 -13.57 4.91
C MET A 36 6.13 -13.62 3.97
N THR A 37 6.04 -12.62 3.11
CA THR A 37 5.08 -12.59 2.02
C THR A 37 5.65 -13.39 0.85
N TYR A 38 5.05 -14.53 0.55
CA TYR A 38 5.39 -15.35 -0.61
C TYR A 38 4.34 -15.16 -1.70
N MET A 39 4.80 -15.15 -2.94
CA MET A 39 3.93 -15.34 -4.10
C MET A 39 3.72 -16.83 -4.32
N TYR A 40 2.50 -17.20 -4.66
CA TYR A 40 2.13 -18.60 -4.94
C TYR A 40 2.36 -18.94 -6.41
N GLU A 41 2.17 -17.96 -7.30
CA GLU A 41 2.40 -18.10 -8.73
C GLU A 41 3.24 -16.95 -9.29
N THR A 42 3.51 -16.99 -10.59
CA THR A 42 4.24 -15.91 -11.28
C THR A 42 3.42 -14.61 -11.22
N PRO A 43 4.04 -13.47 -10.83
CA PRO A 43 3.30 -12.24 -10.68
C PRO A 43 3.03 -11.64 -12.06
N GLU A 44 1.77 -11.43 -12.39
CA GLU A 44 1.33 -10.82 -13.64
C GLU A 44 0.79 -9.41 -13.42
N TYR A 45 1.12 -8.51 -14.34
CA TYR A 45 0.57 -7.16 -14.41
C TYR A 45 -0.17 -7.02 -15.71
N ILE A 46 -1.48 -7.24 -15.66
CA ILE A 46 -2.34 -7.30 -16.83
C ILE A 46 -2.77 -5.87 -17.18
N PRO A 47 -2.40 -5.34 -18.36
CA PRO A 47 -2.75 -3.97 -18.72
C PRO A 47 -4.27 -3.84 -18.90
N ILE A 48 -4.85 -2.84 -18.26
CA ILE A 48 -6.26 -2.48 -18.40
C ILE A 48 -6.39 -1.38 -19.45
N PRO A 49 -7.09 -1.62 -20.57
CA PRO A 49 -7.24 -0.62 -21.61
C PRO A 49 -8.09 0.55 -21.10
N LEU A 50 -7.58 1.76 -21.25
CA LEU A 50 -8.25 3.02 -20.92
C LEU A 50 -9.02 3.58 -22.13
N HIS A 51 -9.87 4.58 -21.89
CA HIS A 51 -10.53 5.28 -22.99
C HIS A 51 -9.48 5.94 -23.91
N PRO A 52 -9.67 5.96 -25.25
CA PRO A 52 -8.70 6.54 -26.17
C PRO A 52 -8.27 7.97 -25.81
N ASP A 53 -9.22 8.80 -25.35
CA ASP A 53 -8.91 10.17 -24.92
C ASP A 53 -7.99 10.22 -23.71
N VAL A 54 -8.19 9.33 -22.73
CA VAL A 54 -7.33 9.23 -21.53
C VAL A 54 -5.94 8.75 -21.94
N HIS A 55 -5.86 7.76 -22.83
CA HIS A 55 -4.56 7.28 -23.32
C HIS A 55 -3.82 8.35 -24.13
N LYS A 56 -4.54 9.16 -24.92
CA LYS A 56 -3.96 10.29 -25.65
C LYS A 56 -3.48 11.40 -24.72
N GLN A 57 -4.23 11.68 -23.65
CA GLN A 57 -3.88 12.69 -22.66
C GLN A 57 -2.70 12.26 -21.77
N PHE A 58 -2.61 10.97 -21.41
CA PHE A 58 -1.59 10.41 -20.54
C PHE A 58 -0.88 9.22 -21.21
N PRO A 59 -0.08 9.45 -22.26
CA PRO A 59 0.51 8.38 -23.07
C PRO A 59 1.51 7.49 -22.31
N HIS A 60 2.10 8.02 -21.24
CA HIS A 60 3.10 7.33 -20.43
C HIS A 60 2.50 6.61 -19.22
N TYR A 61 1.25 6.91 -18.86
CA TYR A 61 0.61 6.31 -17.70
C TYR A 61 -0.22 5.10 -18.08
N LYS A 62 -0.23 4.11 -17.20
CA LYS A 62 -0.93 2.84 -17.44
C LYS A 62 -1.67 2.40 -16.18
N LEU A 63 -2.71 1.59 -16.39
CA LEU A 63 -3.46 0.94 -15.34
C LEU A 63 -3.25 -0.57 -15.46
N TYR A 64 -2.90 -1.22 -14.37
CA TYR A 64 -2.67 -2.67 -14.33
C TYR A 64 -3.61 -3.33 -13.34
N LEU A 65 -4.07 -4.54 -13.65
CA LEU A 65 -4.59 -5.50 -12.68
C LEU A 65 -3.45 -6.45 -12.30
N TYR A 66 -3.17 -6.57 -11.01
CA TYR A 66 -2.24 -7.56 -10.49
C TYR A 66 -2.94 -8.93 -10.36
N GLY A 67 -2.26 -9.99 -10.78
CA GLY A 67 -2.75 -11.36 -10.60
C GLY A 67 -1.62 -12.38 -10.44
N GLU A 68 -1.94 -13.49 -9.77
CA GLU A 68 -1.09 -14.68 -9.63
C GLU A 68 -1.89 -15.88 -10.16
N GLY A 69 -2.00 -15.98 -11.50
CA GLY A 69 -2.73 -17.05 -12.19
C GLY A 69 -4.17 -16.70 -12.58
N THR A 70 -5.07 -16.58 -11.61
CA THR A 70 -6.51 -16.39 -11.88
C THR A 70 -6.89 -14.93 -12.12
N LYS A 71 -7.67 -14.71 -13.18
CA LYS A 71 -8.13 -13.37 -13.63
C LYS A 71 -9.63 -13.29 -13.43
N SER A 72 -10.07 -12.56 -12.41
CA SER A 72 -11.49 -12.37 -12.16
C SER A 72 -11.79 -10.93 -11.73
N TYR A 73 -12.98 -10.45 -12.11
CA TYR A 73 -13.51 -9.12 -11.81
C TYR A 73 -14.80 -9.23 -10.98
N ASP A 74 -14.77 -10.07 -9.94
CA ASP A 74 -15.90 -10.34 -9.04
C ASP A 74 -15.60 -10.00 -7.57
N GLY A 75 -14.37 -9.56 -7.26
CA GLY A 75 -13.94 -9.17 -5.93
C GLY A 75 -14.08 -7.68 -5.61
N ILE A 76 -13.47 -7.27 -4.50
CA ILE A 76 -13.47 -5.89 -4.01
C ILE A 76 -12.31 -5.13 -4.68
N PRO A 77 -12.57 -4.06 -5.46
CA PRO A 77 -11.51 -3.34 -6.16
C PRO A 77 -10.68 -2.48 -5.20
N VAL A 78 -9.36 -2.63 -5.28
CA VAL A 78 -8.36 -1.82 -4.59
C VAL A 78 -7.47 -1.16 -5.63
N LEU A 79 -7.22 0.14 -5.53
CA LEU A 79 -6.29 0.87 -6.38
C LEU A 79 -5.08 1.29 -5.57
N PHE A 80 -3.92 0.75 -5.94
CA PHE A 80 -2.62 1.14 -5.40
C PHE A 80 -2.03 2.32 -6.17
N ILE A 81 -1.55 3.31 -5.43
CA ILE A 81 -0.91 4.53 -5.95
C ILE A 81 0.53 4.57 -5.42
N PRO A 82 1.55 4.42 -6.28
CA PRO A 82 2.94 4.48 -5.87
C PRO A 82 3.33 5.91 -5.47
N GLY A 83 4.39 6.02 -4.67
CA GLY A 83 4.96 7.30 -4.26
C GLY A 83 5.95 7.88 -5.29
N ASN A 84 6.79 8.82 -4.83
CA ASN A 84 7.83 9.46 -5.64
C ASN A 84 8.71 8.44 -6.36
N ALA A 85 8.83 8.52 -7.69
CA ALA A 85 9.62 7.56 -8.47
C ALA A 85 9.31 6.09 -8.13
N GLY A 86 8.08 5.83 -7.68
CA GLY A 86 7.64 4.53 -7.21
C GLY A 86 7.12 3.69 -8.37
N SER A 87 7.52 2.43 -8.39
CA SER A 87 7.04 1.49 -9.39
C SER A 87 5.65 0.97 -9.03
N TYR A 88 4.77 0.83 -10.01
CA TYR A 88 3.46 0.15 -9.87
C TYR A 88 3.60 -1.28 -9.33
N LYS A 89 4.78 -1.89 -9.46
CA LYS A 89 5.15 -3.21 -8.96
C LYS A 89 5.26 -3.30 -7.43
N GLN A 90 5.26 -2.18 -6.71
CA GLN A 90 5.27 -2.14 -5.24
C GLN A 90 3.99 -2.76 -4.64
N VAL A 91 2.90 -2.80 -5.40
CA VAL A 91 1.63 -3.44 -5.01
C VAL A 91 1.77 -4.95 -4.71
N ARG A 92 2.82 -5.59 -5.25
CA ARG A 92 2.99 -7.05 -5.27
C ARG A 92 2.75 -7.71 -3.92
N SER A 93 3.46 -7.28 -2.87
CA SER A 93 3.37 -7.91 -1.56
C SER A 93 1.99 -7.78 -0.92
N LEU A 94 1.32 -6.63 -1.10
CA LEU A 94 -0.05 -6.40 -0.63
C LEU A 94 -1.03 -7.33 -1.33
N ALA A 95 -0.93 -7.41 -2.66
CA ALA A 95 -1.82 -8.21 -3.48
C ALA A 95 -1.62 -9.72 -3.25
N SER A 96 -0.37 -10.21 -3.14
CA SER A 96 -0.08 -11.61 -2.79
C SER A 96 -0.68 -12.02 -1.45
N VAL A 97 -0.57 -11.17 -0.43
CA VAL A 97 -1.16 -11.44 0.89
C VAL A 97 -2.68 -11.44 0.80
N ALA A 98 -3.27 -10.48 0.09
CA ALA A 98 -4.72 -10.43 -0.10
C ALA A 98 -5.26 -11.66 -0.84
N TYR A 99 -4.54 -12.13 -1.87
CA TYR A 99 -4.85 -13.37 -2.57
C TYR A 99 -4.79 -14.57 -1.62
N ARG A 100 -3.74 -14.70 -0.80
CA ARG A 100 -3.65 -15.76 0.22
C ARG A 100 -4.82 -15.72 1.20
N MET A 101 -5.22 -14.53 1.63
CA MET A 101 -6.35 -14.36 2.54
C MET A 101 -7.66 -14.79 1.87
N SER A 102 -7.83 -14.58 0.57
CA SER A 102 -9.03 -15.03 -0.14
C SER A 102 -9.23 -16.54 -0.18
N VAL A 103 -8.18 -17.34 0.01
CA VAL A 103 -8.32 -18.80 0.16
C VAL A 103 -8.97 -19.14 1.52
N LYS A 104 -8.77 -18.29 2.52
CA LYS A 104 -9.29 -18.47 3.88
C LYS A 104 -10.67 -17.82 4.10
N TYR A 105 -10.98 -16.74 3.38
CA TYR A 105 -12.20 -15.96 3.53
C TYR A 105 -13.07 -16.03 2.28
N SER A 106 -14.39 -15.86 2.41
CA SER A 106 -15.34 -15.93 1.29
C SER A 106 -15.32 -14.70 0.36
N PHE A 107 -14.39 -13.78 0.56
CA PHE A 107 -14.22 -12.57 -0.26
C PHE A 107 -12.77 -12.42 -0.66
N HIS A 108 -12.53 -11.70 -1.75
CA HIS A 108 -11.20 -11.43 -2.26
C HIS A 108 -11.08 -9.98 -2.75
N PHE A 109 -9.85 -9.47 -2.76
CA PHE A 109 -9.54 -8.14 -3.28
C PHE A 109 -8.88 -8.27 -4.65
N ASN A 110 -9.34 -7.47 -5.60
CA ASN A 110 -8.64 -7.32 -6.87
C ASN A 110 -7.79 -6.04 -6.80
N TYR A 111 -6.47 -6.22 -6.80
CA TYR A 111 -5.54 -5.11 -6.75
C TYR A 111 -5.25 -4.58 -8.15
N PHE A 112 -5.65 -3.35 -8.36
CA PHE A 112 -5.20 -2.51 -9.45
C PHE A 112 -4.03 -1.66 -8.99
N SER A 113 -3.19 -1.26 -9.94
CA SER A 113 -2.04 -0.38 -9.69
C SER A 113 -1.88 0.59 -10.85
N VAL A 114 -1.70 1.87 -10.54
CA VAL A 114 -1.33 2.86 -11.55
C VAL A 114 0.19 2.86 -11.75
N ASP A 115 0.59 2.85 -13.02
CA ASP A 115 1.95 3.14 -13.45
C ASP A 115 2.03 4.61 -13.86
N LEU A 116 2.66 5.40 -13.01
CA LEU A 116 2.86 6.85 -13.20
C LEU A 116 4.22 7.14 -13.84
N ASN A 117 4.76 6.19 -14.60
CA ASN A 117 6.03 6.31 -15.32
C ASN A 117 7.23 6.64 -14.40
N GLU A 118 7.12 6.27 -13.12
CA GLU A 118 8.12 6.56 -12.08
C GLU A 118 8.54 8.04 -12.04
N GLU A 119 7.60 8.94 -12.35
CA GLU A 119 7.85 10.38 -12.35
C GLU A 119 7.99 10.95 -10.93
N TYR A 120 8.77 12.03 -10.80
CA TYR A 120 8.98 12.72 -9.53
C TYR A 120 7.76 13.58 -9.18
N SER A 121 6.92 13.08 -8.28
CA SER A 121 5.71 13.76 -7.79
C SER A 121 5.94 14.70 -6.61
N ALA A 122 7.13 14.70 -6.00
CA ALA A 122 7.39 15.37 -4.72
C ALA A 122 7.39 16.89 -4.79
N LEU A 123 7.83 17.45 -5.92
CA LEU A 123 8.27 18.85 -6.00
C LEU A 123 7.65 19.63 -7.17
N TYR A 124 6.75 19.01 -7.95
CA TYR A 124 6.19 19.62 -9.16
C TYR A 124 4.68 19.45 -9.26
N GLY A 125 3.95 20.54 -9.00
CA GLY A 125 2.47 20.53 -8.93
C GLY A 125 1.77 20.15 -10.23
N LEU A 126 2.38 20.41 -11.39
CA LEU A 126 1.81 19.99 -12.68
C LEU A 126 1.86 18.47 -12.87
N THR A 127 2.93 17.80 -12.42
CA THR A 127 2.98 16.32 -12.40
C THR A 127 1.93 15.78 -11.44
N LEU A 128 1.80 16.35 -10.24
CA LEU A 128 0.79 15.92 -9.27
C LEU A 128 -0.64 16.08 -9.80
N GLN A 129 -0.94 17.17 -10.52
CA GLN A 129 -2.23 17.37 -11.15
C GLN A 129 -2.50 16.31 -12.23
N ALA A 130 -1.53 16.06 -13.12
CA ALA A 130 -1.67 15.03 -14.16
C ALA A 130 -1.86 13.63 -13.56
N GLN A 131 -1.11 13.29 -12.51
CA GLN A 131 -1.26 12.02 -11.79
C GLN A 131 -2.64 11.91 -11.14
N THR A 132 -3.14 12.99 -10.53
CA THR A 132 -4.48 13.05 -9.92
C THR A 132 -5.58 12.83 -10.95
N GLU A 133 -5.50 13.52 -12.10
CA GLU A 133 -6.46 13.38 -13.20
C GLU A 133 -6.45 11.96 -13.78
N PHE A 134 -5.26 11.37 -13.92
CA PHE A 134 -5.11 9.98 -14.37
C PHE A 134 -5.67 8.95 -13.36
N VAL A 135 -5.44 9.16 -12.06
CA VAL A 135 -6.00 8.32 -10.99
C VAL A 135 -7.52 8.42 -10.99
N HIS A 136 -8.10 9.62 -11.16
CA HIS A 136 -9.55 9.79 -11.32
C HIS A 136 -10.08 8.97 -12.50
N ALA A 137 -9.45 9.10 -13.67
CA ALA A 137 -9.83 8.34 -14.86
C ALA A 137 -9.73 6.82 -14.63
N SER A 138 -8.71 6.38 -13.89
CA SER A 138 -8.50 4.98 -13.50
C SER A 138 -9.62 4.46 -12.59
N ILE A 139 -10.03 5.23 -11.58
CA ILE A 139 -11.17 4.87 -10.70
C ILE A 139 -12.46 4.69 -11.51
N LYS A 140 -12.77 5.64 -12.40
CA LYS A 140 -13.93 5.53 -13.31
C LYS A 140 -13.84 4.28 -14.17
N ARG A 141 -12.66 3.96 -14.69
CA ARG A 141 -12.44 2.76 -15.50
C ARG A 141 -12.67 1.48 -14.70
N ILE A 142 -12.13 1.40 -13.50
CA ILE A 142 -12.30 0.25 -12.60
C ILE A 142 -13.79 0.03 -12.34
N LEU A 143 -14.52 1.04 -11.87
CA LEU A 143 -15.96 0.91 -11.61
C LEU A 143 -16.73 0.41 -12.85
N LYS A 144 -16.39 0.90 -14.04
CA LYS A 144 -17.01 0.45 -15.30
C LYS A 144 -16.70 -1.00 -15.66
N LEU A 145 -15.53 -1.55 -15.29
CA LEU A 145 -15.23 -2.97 -15.49
C LEU A 145 -16.21 -3.85 -14.70
N TYR A 146 -16.52 -3.48 -13.45
CA TYR A 146 -17.41 -4.27 -12.62
C TYR A 146 -18.89 -4.09 -12.93
N GLN A 147 -19.31 -2.98 -13.56
CA GLN A 147 -20.69 -2.85 -14.05
C GLN A 147 -21.06 -3.93 -15.08
N THR A 148 -20.07 -4.51 -15.77
CA THR A 148 -20.28 -5.61 -16.71
C THR A 148 -20.29 -7.00 -16.03
N SER A 149 -19.90 -7.05 -14.75
CA SER A 149 -19.94 -8.27 -13.94
C SER A 149 -21.37 -8.49 -13.43
N LYS A 150 -21.94 -9.67 -13.71
CA LYS A 150 -23.31 -10.01 -13.30
C LYS A 150 -23.47 -10.24 -11.80
N THR A 151 -22.37 -10.42 -11.08
CA THR A 151 -22.32 -10.94 -9.70
C THR A 151 -22.06 -9.86 -8.66
N SER A 152 -21.33 -8.79 -9.01
CA SER A 152 -20.98 -7.70 -8.10
C SER A 152 -20.69 -6.40 -8.87
N SER A 153 -21.47 -5.35 -8.58
CA SER A 153 -21.26 -4.00 -9.10
C SER A 153 -20.90 -3.08 -7.93
N PRO A 154 -19.63 -3.07 -7.49
CA PRO A 154 -19.17 -2.21 -6.42
C PRO A 154 -19.33 -0.74 -6.83
N CYS A 155 -19.87 0.06 -5.93
CA CYS A 155 -20.04 1.50 -6.11
C CYS A 155 -18.80 2.31 -5.68
N SER A 156 -17.77 1.66 -5.15
CA SER A 156 -16.58 2.29 -4.59
C SER A 156 -15.31 1.49 -4.89
N VAL A 157 -14.16 2.16 -4.79
CA VAL A 157 -12.82 1.60 -4.93
C VAL A 157 -12.03 1.97 -3.68
N ILE A 158 -11.32 1.01 -3.07
CA ILE A 158 -10.43 1.27 -1.93
C ILE A 158 -9.14 1.86 -2.49
N LEU A 159 -8.65 2.96 -1.92
CA LEU A 159 -7.37 3.56 -2.32
C LEU A 159 -6.28 3.19 -1.32
N VAL A 160 -5.12 2.78 -1.83
CA VAL A 160 -3.92 2.52 -1.04
C VAL A 160 -2.78 3.35 -1.62
N GLY A 161 -2.43 4.44 -0.96
CA GLY A 161 -1.28 5.27 -1.30
C GLY A 161 -0.02 4.77 -0.59
N HIS A 162 1.11 4.70 -1.31
CA HIS A 162 2.41 4.40 -0.71
C HIS A 162 3.25 5.68 -0.61
N SER A 163 3.71 6.01 0.60
CA SER A 163 4.47 7.25 0.85
C SER A 163 3.69 8.46 0.32
N MET A 164 4.29 9.28 -0.55
CA MET A 164 3.63 10.44 -1.16
C MET A 164 2.50 10.12 -2.15
N GLY A 165 2.24 8.85 -2.44
CA GLY A 165 1.07 8.46 -3.23
C GLY A 165 -0.24 8.49 -2.44
N GLY A 166 -0.17 8.66 -1.11
CA GLY A 166 -1.31 8.87 -0.23
C GLY A 166 -1.51 10.35 0.09
#